data_AF-A0A0D6AT06-F1
#
_entry.id   AF-A0A0D6AT06-F1
#
_cell.length_a   1.000
_cell.length_b   1.000
_cell.length_c   1.000
_cell.angle_alpha   90.00
_cell.angle_beta   90.00
_cell.angle_gamma   90.00
#
_symmetry.space_group_name_H-M   'P 1'
#
loop_
_entity.id
_entity.type
_entity.pdbx_description
1 polymer ?
#
loop_
_entity_poly.entity_id
_entity_poly.type
_entity_poly.pdbx_seq_one_letter_code
_entity_poly.pdbx_strand_id
1 'polypeptide(L)' 'MIPEQQAQLNLHIRAIANILYQQSDVNQLHNLATIEETIREQTLKYITPQIGFFFPFNISKLFWRNSF' A
#
# COMPACT_ATOMS: atom_id res chain seq x y z
N MET A 1 15.29 -12.23 4.04
CA MET A 1 14.27 -12.86 4.91
C MET A 1 14.50 -14.36 4.92
N ILE A 2 14.28 -15.03 6.04
CA ILE A 2 14.20 -16.51 6.03
C ILE A 2 12.88 -16.96 5.37
N PRO A 3 12.76 -18.20 4.87
CA PRO A 3 11.57 -18.65 4.14
C PRO A 3 10.25 -18.46 4.91
N GLU A 4 10.26 -18.68 6.22
CA GLU A 4 9.10 -18.49 7.10
C GLU A 4 8.63 -17.03 7.13
N GLN A 5 9.57 -16.09 7.29
CA GLN A 5 9.28 -14.66 7.28
C GLN A 5 8.71 -14.21 5.94
N GLN A 6 9.24 -14.75 4.83
CA GLN A 6 8.71 -14.45 3.49
C GLN A 6 7.27 -14.98 3.31
N ALA A 7 6.99 -16.18 3.83
CA ALA A 7 5.65 -16.77 3.77
C ALA A 7 4.64 -15.93 4.58
N GLN A 8 5.01 -15.50 5.79
CA GLN A 8 4.21 -14.61 6.61
C GLN A 8 3.96 -13.26 5.90
N LEU A 9 5.01 -12.66 5.36
CA LEU A 9 4.89 -11.40 4.61
C LEU A 9 3.91 -11.54 3.44
N ASN A 10 4.04 -12.62 2.64
CA ASN A 10 3.15 -12.87 1.50
C ASN A 10 1.70 -13.06 1.93
N LEU A 11 1.45 -13.74 3.05
CA LEU A 11 0.10 -13.91 3.60
C LEU A 11 -0.52 -12.55 3.96
N HIS A 12 0.23 -11.70 4.66
CA HIS A 12 -0.26 -10.37 5.05
C HIS A 12 -0.48 -9.46 3.86
N ILE A 13 0.44 -9.44 2.89
CA ILE A 13 0.28 -8.64 1.66
C ILE A 13 -0.98 -9.06 0.89
N ARG A 14 -1.24 -10.37 0.76
CA ARG A 14 -2.47 -10.85 0.10
C ARG A 14 -3.74 -10.43 0.82
N ALA A 15 -3.73 -10.48 2.16
CA ALA A 15 -4.86 -10.03 2.96
C ALA A 15 -5.12 -8.52 2.77
N ILE A 16 -4.06 -7.71 2.78
CA ILE A 16 -4.15 -6.27 2.51
C ILE A 16 -4.68 -6.02 1.10
N ALA A 17 -4.15 -6.70 0.09
CA ALA A 17 -4.58 -6.54 -1.29
C ALA A 17 -6.08 -6.85 -1.48
N ASN A 18 -6.58 -7.90 -0.84
CA ASN A 18 -8.01 -8.24 -0.88
C ASN A 18 -8.88 -7.15 -0.26
N ILE A 19 -8.47 -6.61 0.90
CA ILE A 19 -9.19 -5.52 1.58
C ILE A 19 -9.21 -4.27 0.68
N LEU A 20 -8.06 -3.89 0.13
CA LEU A 20 -7.96 -2.71 -0.72
C LEU A 20 -8.78 -2.84 -2.00
N TYR A 21 -8.73 -3.99 -2.66
CA TYR A 21 -9.55 -4.28 -3.83
C TYR A 21 -11.06 -4.17 -3.54
N GLN A 22 -11.52 -4.67 -2.39
CA GLN A 22 -12.93 -4.58 -1.98
C GLN A 22 -13.37 -3.14 -1.66
N GLN A 23 -12.43 -2.24 -1.36
CA GLN A 23 -12.70 -0.82 -1.08
C GLN A 23 -12.55 0.06 -2.33
N SER A 24 -12.03 -0.49 -3.43
CA SER A 24 -11.86 0.24 -4.70
C SER A 24 -13.18 0.35 -5.46
N ASP A 25 -13.39 1.48 -6.13
CA ASP A 25 -14.48 1.61 -7.09
C ASP A 25 -14.16 0.78 -8.34
N VAL A 26 -15.07 -0.10 -8.74
CA VAL A 26 -14.94 -0.92 -9.96
C VAL A 26 -14.72 -0.03 -11.19
N ASN A 27 -15.28 1.18 -11.20
CA ASN A 27 -15.08 2.17 -12.26
C ASN A 27 -13.66 2.70 -12.32
N GLN A 28 -12.83 2.56 -11.28
CA GLN A 28 -11.42 2.97 -11.26
C GLN A 28 -10.47 1.83 -11.66
N LEU A 29 -10.98 0.61 -11.85
CA LEU A 29 -10.18 -0.59 -12.15
C LEU A 29 -10.21 -0.98 -13.64
N HIS A 30 -10.39 0.00 -14.54
CA HIS A 30 -10.58 -0.25 -15.97
C HIS A 30 -9.32 -0.04 -16.82
N ASN A 31 -8.34 0.73 -16.34
CA ASN A 31 -7.06 0.92 -17.02
C ASN A 31 -5.90 1.06 -16.03
N LEU A 32 -4.67 0.89 -16.53
CA LEU A 32 -3.47 0.86 -15.68
C LEU A 32 -3.26 2.18 -14.91
N ALA A 33 -3.55 3.33 -15.50
CA ALA A 33 -3.33 4.62 -14.85
C ALA A 33 -4.26 4.81 -13.64
N THR A 34 -5.55 4.49 -13.80
CA THR A 34 -6.52 4.61 -12.70
C THR A 34 -6.33 3.54 -11.63
N ILE A 35 -5.89 2.34 -12.02
CA ILE A 35 -5.52 1.27 -11.07
C ILE A 35 -4.33 1.72 -10.21
N GLU A 36 -3.30 2.26 -10.87
CA GLU A 36 -2.08 2.72 -10.21
C GLU A 36 -2.38 3.89 -9.25
N GLU A 37 -3.16 4.88 -9.70
CA GLU A 37 -3.65 5.97 -8.87
C GLU A 37 -4.41 5.47 -7.63
N THR A 38 -5.34 4.55 -7.82
CA THR A 38 -6.13 3.95 -6.73
C THR A 38 -5.23 3.24 -5.71
N ILE A 39 -4.28 2.41 -6.17
CA ILE A 39 -3.35 1.69 -5.31
C ILE A 39 -2.44 2.66 -4.55
N ARG A 40 -1.93 3.70 -5.21
CA ARG A 40 -1.11 4.74 -4.58
C ARG A 40 -1.87 5.43 -3.46
N GLU A 41 -3.07 5.94 -3.76
CA GLU A 41 -3.89 6.66 -2.77
C GLU A 41 -4.21 5.80 -1.55
N GLN A 42 -4.62 4.56 -1.78
CA GLN A 42 -4.92 3.61 -0.72
C GLN A 42 -3.68 3.25 0.11
N THR A 43 -2.52 3.07 -0.53
CA THR A 43 -1.25 2.80 0.15
C THR A 43 -0.86 3.97 1.05
N LEU A 44 -0.87 5.19 0.52
CA LEU A 44 -0.56 6.41 1.28
C LEU A 44 -1.51 6.63 2.45
N LYS A 45 -2.81 6.31 2.28
CA LYS A 45 -3.84 6.53 3.29
C LYS A 45 -3.82 5.48 4.40
N TYR A 46 -3.70 4.20 4.06
CA TYR A 46 -3.95 3.10 5.00
C TYR A 46 -2.69 2.35 5.43
N ILE A 47 -1.72 2.17 4.53
CA ILE A 47 -0.53 1.35 4.80
C ILE A 47 0.60 2.22 5.36
N THR A 48 0.92 3.31 4.68
CA THR A 48 2.04 4.19 5.04
C THR A 48 2.03 4.64 6.50
N PRO A 49 0.89 5.04 7.12
CA PRO A 49 0.87 5.42 8.53
C PRO A 49 1.26 4.28 9.49
N GLN A 50 0.98 3.03 9.12
CA GLN A 50 1.26 1.84 9.95
C GLN A 50 2.75 1.47 9.91
N ILE A 51 3.42 1.71 8.78
CA ILE A 51 4.86 1.43 8.60
C ILE A 51 5.73 2.69 8.72
N GLY A 52 5.12 3.86 8.86
CA GLY A 52 5.79 5.16 8.88
C GLY A 52 6.69 5.40 10.09
N PHE A 53 6.63 4.54 11.11
CA PHE A 53 7.52 4.59 12.28
C PHE A 53 9.01 4.48 11.92
N PHE A 54 9.34 3.90 10.75
CA PHE A 54 10.72 3.87 10.24
C PHE A 54 11.28 5.26 9.88
N PHE A 55 10.45 6.30 9.84
CA PHE A 55 10.86 7.67 9.53
C PHE A 55 10.56 8.63 10.69
N PRO A 56 11.42 9.62 10.97
CA PRO A 56 11.07 10.75 11.82
C PRO A 56 9.80 11.44 11.30
N PHE A 57 8.91 11.89 12.20
CA PHE A 57 7.57 12.43 11.89
C PHE A 57 7.52 13.45 10.74
N ASN A 58 8.59 14.25 10.56
CA ASN A 58 8.69 15.27 9.51
C ASN A 58 9.05 14.75 8.11
N ILE A 59 9.55 13.52 7.97
CA ILE A 59 10.08 12.99 6.69
C ILE A 59 9.07 12.04 6.01
N SER A 60 8.23 11.36 6.79
CA SER A 60 7.33 10.31 6.30
C SER A 60 6.42 10.83 5.16
N LYS A 61 5.68 11.91 5.38
CA LYS A 61 4.68 12.39 4.41
C LYS A 61 5.29 12.84 3.06
N LEU A 62 6.51 13.36 3.07
CA LEU A 62 7.20 13.85 1.88
C LEU A 62 7.89 12.70 1.12
N PHE A 63 8.53 11.78 1.84
CA PHE A 63 9.21 10.62 1.24
C PHE A 63 8.22 9.73 0.50
N TRP A 64 7.08 9.40 1.13
CA TRP A 64 6.11 8.49 0.53
C TRP A 64 5.36 9.11 -0.65
N ARG A 65 5.13 10.44 -0.65
CA ARG A 65 4.50 11.14 -1.79
C ARG A 65 5.39 11.18 -3.04
N ASN A 66 6.71 11.09 -2.88
CA ASN A 66 7.66 11.12 -4.00
C ASN A 66 8.13 9.71 -4.43
N SER A 67 7.74 8.66 -3.69
CA SER A 67 8.19 7.27 -3.92
C SER A 67 7.12 6.40 -4.59
N PHE A 68 5.87 6.87 -4.68
CA PHE A 68 4.74 6.19 -5.32
C PHE A 68 4.02 7.14 -6.26
#